data_AF-A0A2V8GC50-F1
#
_entry.id   AF-A0A2V8GC50-F1
#
_cell.length_a   1.000
_cell.length_b   1.000
_cell.length_c   1.000
_cell.angle_alpha   90.00
_cell.angle_beta   90.00
_cell.angle_gamma   90.00
#
_symmetry.space_group_name_H-M   'P 1'
#
loop_
_entity.id
_entity.type
_entity.pdbx_description
1 polymer ?
#
loop_
_entity_poly.entity_id
_entity_poly.type
_entity_poly.pdbx_seq_one_letter_code
_entity_poly.pdbx_strand_id
1 'polypeptide(L)'
;MGRVCLLLQLRHLGLEGTPTEKIVTDHLRLLQNHQVPEIARKLGLSIDDLKDHIEIIKHLDPKPGSRYNPTQSQYVIPDVYVIKVEDQYVAVLNEDGLPQMRISPVYRRLLDKSAADNTDETRAYVKDKFRSALWLIKSVEQRQKTIHKVANSIINFQRDFLDHGIEHLRPLVLRDVANDIGMHESTVSRVVTNKYMHTPQGVFEMKYFFHSGISSSYGEAVSSVTIKQRIRKIIENEDPRKPLSDSKIVSILQREGLVLARRTIAKYREELKIPTSNQRKVLY
;
A
#
# COMPACT_ATOMS: atom_id res chain seq x y z
N MET A 1 -10.69 19.25 13.57
CA MET A 1 -9.71 18.97 14.65
C MET A 1 -8.56 19.99 14.76
N GLY A 2 -8.26 20.84 13.77
CA GLY A 2 -7.17 21.82 13.88
C GLY A 2 -7.56 23.22 14.41
N ARG A 3 -8.82 23.64 14.32
CA ARG A 3 -9.25 25.03 14.59
C ARG A 3 -8.91 25.53 16.00
N VAL A 4 -9.19 24.74 17.04
CA VAL A 4 -8.89 25.13 18.43
C VAL A 4 -7.38 25.31 18.65
N CYS A 5 -6.56 24.47 18.03
CA CYS A 5 -5.10 24.54 18.16
C CYS A 5 -4.53 25.78 17.45
N LEU A 6 -5.04 26.09 16.25
CA LEU A 6 -4.66 27.30 15.51
C LEU A 6 -5.04 28.57 16.27
N LEU A 7 -6.24 28.60 16.87
CA LEU A 7 -6.68 29.73 17.69
C LEU A 7 -5.75 29.94 18.89
N LEU A 8 -5.40 28.89 19.63
CA LEU A 8 -4.48 28.99 20.76
C LEU A 8 -3.08 29.50 20.34
N GLN A 9 -2.58 29.12 19.15
CA GLN A 9 -1.33 29.65 18.63
C GLN A 9 -1.44 31.12 18.23
N LEU A 10 -2.56 31.54 17.63
CA LEU A 10 -2.82 32.96 17.33
C LEU A 10 -2.88 33.81 18.60
N ARG A 11 -3.49 33.29 19.67
CA ARG A 11 -3.49 33.93 20.99
C ARG A 11 -2.07 34.11 21.53
N HIS A 12 -1.25 33.07 21.42
CA HIS A 12 0.15 33.13 21.85
C HIS A 12 0.98 34.16 21.07
N LEU A 13 0.66 34.36 19.78
CA LEU A 13 1.28 35.38 18.92
C LEU A 13 0.71 36.80 19.13
N GLY A 14 -0.26 36.99 20.04
CA GLY A 14 -0.90 38.29 20.28
C GLY A 14 -1.79 38.77 19.13
N LEU A 15 -2.26 37.87 18.26
CA LEU A 15 -3.08 38.19 17.10
C LEU A 15 -4.59 38.10 17.38
N GLU A 16 -4.99 38.22 18.64
CA GLU A 16 -6.40 38.27 19.04
C GLU A 16 -7.10 39.50 18.46
N GLY A 17 -8.33 39.32 17.98
CA GLY A 17 -9.15 40.38 17.35
C GLY A 17 -8.72 40.77 15.94
N THR A 18 -7.63 40.22 15.42
CA THR A 18 -7.13 40.53 14.06
C THR A 18 -7.98 39.86 12.97
N PRO A 19 -7.91 40.35 11.72
CA PRO A 19 -8.52 39.65 10.58
C PRO A 19 -8.04 38.20 10.45
N THR A 20 -6.81 37.89 10.87
CA THR A 20 -6.24 36.53 10.92
C THR A 20 -7.10 35.59 11.77
N GLU A 21 -7.54 36.02 12.96
CA GLU A 21 -8.39 35.21 13.83
C GLU A 21 -9.77 34.99 13.21
N LYS A 22 -10.35 36.02 12.58
CA LYS A 22 -11.63 35.90 11.87
C LYS A 22 -11.57 34.91 10.71
N ILE A 23 -10.43 34.85 10.00
CA ILE A 23 -10.22 33.85 8.93
C ILE A 23 -10.24 32.43 9.51
N VAL A 24 -9.53 32.17 10.60
CA VAL A 24 -9.48 30.84 11.24
C VAL A 24 -10.83 30.45 11.87
N THR A 25 -11.59 31.44 12.36
CA THR A 25 -12.87 31.26 13.04
C THR A 25 -14.00 31.00 12.05
N ASP A 26 -14.21 31.89 11.08
CA ASP A 26 -15.43 31.92 10.27
C ASP A 26 -15.22 31.57 8.80
N HIS A 27 -13.97 31.63 8.32
CA HIS A 27 -13.66 31.50 6.89
C HIS A 27 -12.62 30.41 6.57
N LEU A 28 -12.31 29.54 7.53
CA LEU A 28 -11.32 28.47 7.34
C LEU A 28 -11.69 27.51 6.21
N ARG A 29 -12.99 27.25 6.00
CA ARG A 29 -13.49 26.44 4.88
C ARG A 29 -13.26 27.12 3.53
N LEU A 30 -13.46 28.44 3.45
CA LEU A 30 -13.22 29.21 2.23
C LEU A 30 -11.73 29.21 1.90
N LEU A 31 -10.87 29.29 2.93
CA LEU A 31 -9.41 29.21 2.78
C LEU A 31 -8.98 27.83 2.27
N GLN A 32 -9.54 26.75 2.81
CA GLN A 32 -9.30 25.37 2.34
C GLN A 32 -9.73 25.17 0.88
N ASN A 33 -10.83 25.81 0.47
CA ASN A 33 -11.34 25.76 -0.89
C ASN A 33 -10.67 26.78 -1.84
N HIS A 34 -9.62 27.48 -1.39
CA HIS A 34 -8.87 28.46 -2.18
C HIS A 34 -9.71 29.65 -2.68
N GLN A 35 -10.79 29.99 -1.98
CA GLN A 35 -11.72 31.07 -2.34
C GLN A 35 -11.25 32.43 -1.78
N VAL A 36 -9.98 32.80 -2.02
CA VAL A 36 -9.34 34.02 -1.50
C VAL A 36 -10.13 35.31 -1.83
N PRO A 37 -10.66 35.50 -3.05
CA PRO A 37 -11.44 36.71 -3.37
C PRO A 37 -12.74 36.84 -2.55
N GLU A 38 -13.38 35.72 -2.19
CA GLU A 38 -14.57 35.77 -1.34
C GLU A 38 -14.25 36.15 0.10
N ILE A 39 -13.10 35.71 0.60
CA ILE A 39 -12.61 36.06 1.95
C ILE A 39 -12.29 37.55 2.00
N ALA A 40 -11.59 38.09 1.00
CA ALA A 40 -11.29 39.51 0.87
C ALA A 40 -12.56 40.36 0.91
N ARG A 41 -13.59 39.97 0.13
CA ARG A 41 -14.88 40.64 0.10
C ARG A 41 -15.61 40.60 1.44
N LYS A 42 -15.58 39.46 2.15
CA LYS A 42 -16.26 39.30 3.45
C LYS A 42 -15.59 40.06 4.58
N LEU A 43 -14.26 40.22 4.53
CA LEU A 43 -13.48 40.92 5.55
C LEU A 43 -13.25 42.39 5.21
N GLY A 44 -13.59 42.84 4.00
CA GLY A 44 -13.36 44.21 3.55
C GLY A 44 -11.88 44.54 3.37
N LEU A 45 -11.04 43.53 3.11
CA LEU A 45 -9.59 43.68 2.94
C LEU A 45 -9.19 43.68 1.47
N SER A 46 -8.07 44.32 1.15
CA SER A 46 -7.43 44.15 -0.15
C SER A 46 -6.88 42.73 -0.29
N ILE A 47 -6.69 42.28 -1.54
CA ILE A 47 -6.11 40.95 -1.80
C ILE A 47 -4.66 40.90 -1.31
N ASP A 48 -3.93 42.02 -1.35
CA ASP A 48 -2.54 42.08 -0.89
C ASP A 48 -2.46 42.00 0.65
N ASP A 49 -3.29 42.74 1.39
CA ASP A 49 -3.33 42.64 2.86
C ASP A 49 -3.75 41.23 3.32
N LEU A 50 -4.66 40.59 2.56
CA LEU A 50 -5.10 39.23 2.86
C LEU A 50 -3.97 38.20 2.70
N LYS A 51 -2.97 38.45 1.85
CA LYS A 51 -1.83 37.52 1.67
C LYS A 51 -1.02 37.40 2.94
N ASP A 52 -0.71 38.51 3.61
CA ASP A 52 0.07 38.53 4.84
C ASP A 52 -0.63 37.70 5.94
N HIS A 53 -1.95 37.84 6.06
CA HIS A 53 -2.75 37.05 6.98
C HIS A 53 -2.76 35.56 6.64
N ILE A 54 -2.85 35.19 5.35
CA ILE A 54 -2.80 33.79 4.90
C ILE A 54 -1.41 33.20 5.16
N GLU A 55 -0.36 33.97 4.97
CA GLU A 55 1.02 33.53 5.20
C GLU A 55 1.25 33.21 6.68
N ILE A 56 0.76 34.05 7.60
CA ILE A 56 0.79 33.77 9.03
C ILE A 56 0.08 32.44 9.33
N ILE A 57 -1.13 32.22 8.78
CA ILE A 57 -1.91 30.99 9.01
C ILE A 57 -1.18 29.75 8.48
N LYS A 58 -0.47 29.86 7.35
CA LYS A 58 0.33 28.76 6.77
C LYS A 58 1.50 28.34 7.65
N HIS A 59 2.05 29.25 8.46
CA HIS A 59 3.15 28.97 9.38
C HIS A 59 2.69 28.33 10.70
N LEU A 60 1.39 28.32 11.00
CA LEU A 60 0.83 27.66 12.18
C LEU A 60 0.78 26.14 11.98
N ASP A 61 1.08 25.39 13.05
CA ASP A 61 1.02 23.93 13.02
C ASP A 61 -0.35 23.45 13.54
N PRO A 62 -1.23 22.86 12.72
CA PRO A 62 -2.53 22.37 13.21
C PRO A 62 -2.43 21.18 14.18
N LYS A 63 -1.24 20.56 14.34
CA LYS A 63 -1.01 19.37 15.19
C LYS A 63 0.40 19.34 15.83
N PRO A 64 0.75 20.30 16.70
CA PRO A 64 2.07 20.40 17.32
C PRO A 64 2.44 19.17 18.17
N GLY A 65 1.43 18.50 18.74
CA GLY A 65 1.60 17.26 19.52
C GLY A 65 2.17 16.09 18.72
N SER A 66 2.08 16.10 17.38
CA SER A 66 2.62 15.01 16.55
C SER A 66 4.15 14.91 16.64
N ARG A 67 4.84 16.01 16.99
CA ARG A 67 6.30 16.02 17.19
C ARG A 67 6.73 15.25 18.45
N TYR A 68 5.83 15.07 19.40
CA TYR A 68 6.08 14.43 20.69
C TYR A 68 5.53 13.01 20.79
N ASN A 69 4.76 12.57 19.79
CA ASN A 69 4.30 11.20 19.68
C ASN A 69 4.86 10.60 18.38
N PRO A 70 6.13 10.17 18.35
CA PRO A 70 6.66 9.45 17.21
C PRO A 70 5.79 8.23 17.02
N THR A 71 5.03 8.22 15.92
CA THR A 71 4.29 7.03 15.53
C THR A 71 5.33 5.94 15.34
N GLN A 72 5.33 4.90 16.19
CA GLN A 72 6.25 3.79 16.01
C GLN A 72 6.03 3.25 14.60
N SER A 73 7.08 3.33 13.78
CA SER A 73 7.03 2.75 12.44
C SER A 73 6.85 1.25 12.62
N GLN A 74 5.67 0.75 12.26
CA GLN A 74 5.43 -0.69 12.24
C GLN A 74 6.20 -1.27 11.06
N TYR A 75 7.31 -1.92 11.35
CA TYR A 75 8.06 -2.64 10.34
C TYR A 75 7.30 -3.90 9.97
N VAL A 76 7.03 -4.06 8.68
CA VAL A 76 6.48 -5.30 8.14
C VAL A 76 7.63 -6.28 7.97
N ILE A 77 7.61 -7.36 8.73
CA ILE A 77 8.54 -8.49 8.53
C ILE A 77 8.03 -9.28 7.32
N PRO A 78 8.82 -9.39 6.24
CA PRO A 78 8.40 -10.13 5.05
C PRO A 78 8.40 -11.64 5.32
N ASP A 79 7.48 -12.35 4.69
CA ASP A 79 7.41 -13.82 4.74
C ASP A 79 8.34 -14.47 3.70
N VAL A 80 8.71 -13.72 2.66
CA VAL A 80 9.58 -14.18 1.57
C VAL A 80 10.57 -13.09 1.19
N TYR A 81 11.83 -13.46 0.98
CA TYR A 81 12.87 -12.63 0.40
C TYR A 81 13.14 -13.05 -1.04
N VAL A 82 13.22 -12.10 -1.95
CA VAL A 82 13.65 -12.32 -3.34
C VAL A 82 15.11 -11.92 -3.44
N ILE A 83 15.96 -12.90 -3.76
CA ILE A 83 17.39 -12.67 -3.95
C ILE A 83 17.76 -12.97 -5.41
N LYS A 84 18.73 -12.22 -5.94
CA LYS A 84 19.32 -12.48 -7.24
C LYS A 84 20.57 -13.31 -7.02
N VAL A 85 20.59 -14.53 -7.55
CA VAL A 85 21.76 -15.41 -7.56
C VAL A 85 22.17 -15.55 -9.01
N GLU A 86 23.37 -15.07 -9.34
CA GLU A 86 23.82 -14.89 -10.73
C GLU A 86 22.82 -14.00 -11.50
N ASP A 87 22.13 -14.57 -12.49
CA ASP A 87 21.10 -13.91 -13.30
C ASP A 87 19.69 -14.46 -13.06
N GLN A 88 19.48 -15.23 -11.97
CA GLN A 88 18.17 -15.76 -11.62
C GLN A 88 17.68 -15.23 -10.28
N TYR A 89 16.42 -14.82 -10.26
CA TYR A 89 15.72 -14.47 -9.03
C TYR A 89 15.14 -15.73 -8.39
N VAL A 90 15.37 -15.90 -7.09
CA VAL A 90 14.85 -17.02 -6.30
C VAL A 90 14.18 -16.52 -5.03
N ALA A 91 13.09 -17.18 -4.64
CA ALA A 91 12.40 -16.92 -3.39
C ALA A 91 13.05 -17.70 -2.23
N VAL A 92 13.41 -17.00 -1.15
CA VAL A 92 13.83 -17.61 0.12
C VAL A 92 12.76 -17.32 1.16
N LEU A 93 12.24 -18.35 1.81
CA LEU A 93 11.25 -18.16 2.87
C LEU A 93 11.91 -17.55 4.09
N ASN A 94 11.22 -16.61 4.74
CA ASN A 94 11.61 -16.16 6.05
C ASN A 94 11.17 -17.22 7.08
N GLU A 95 12.14 -17.91 7.66
CA GLU A 95 11.90 -18.89 8.73
C GLU A 95 11.91 -18.23 10.13
N ASP A 96 12.28 -16.94 10.22
CA ASP A 96 12.30 -16.21 11.48
C ASP A 96 10.88 -16.12 12.06
N GLY A 97 10.70 -16.72 13.24
CA GLY A 97 9.42 -16.77 13.95
C GLY A 97 8.61 -18.05 13.75
N LEU A 98 9.07 -18.99 12.91
CA LEU A 98 8.44 -20.31 12.79
C LEU A 98 9.05 -21.30 13.79
N PRO A 99 8.27 -21.81 14.77
CA PRO A 99 8.80 -22.78 15.71
C PRO A 99 9.09 -24.10 14.98
N GLN A 100 10.26 -24.70 15.25
CA GLN A 100 10.53 -26.07 14.82
C GLN A 100 9.62 -27.03 15.59
N MET A 101 8.48 -27.39 14.99
CA MET A 101 7.54 -28.31 15.59
C MET A 101 8.10 -29.72 15.57
N ARG A 102 8.28 -30.31 16.76
CA ARG A 102 8.71 -31.70 16.93
C ARG A 102 7.74 -32.41 17.85
N ILE A 103 7.50 -33.69 17.57
CA ILE A 103 6.69 -34.52 18.46
C ILE A 103 7.59 -35.00 19.61
N SER A 104 7.13 -34.80 20.84
CA SER A 104 7.88 -35.24 22.03
C SER A 104 8.13 -36.76 22.01
N PRO A 105 9.38 -37.22 22.25
CA PRO A 105 9.71 -38.65 22.29
C PRO A 105 8.96 -39.43 23.38
N VAL A 106 8.42 -38.76 24.40
CA VAL A 106 7.64 -39.37 25.48
C VAL A 106 6.37 -40.02 24.93
N TYR A 107 5.62 -39.33 24.06
CA TYR A 107 4.41 -39.87 23.45
C TYR A 107 4.70 -41.02 22.49
N ARG A 108 5.88 -41.04 21.87
CA ARG A 108 6.33 -42.16 21.02
C ARG A 108 6.52 -43.44 21.84
N ARG A 109 7.08 -43.32 23.05
CA ARG A 109 7.26 -44.45 23.98
C ARG A 109 5.95 -44.99 24.56
N LEU A 110 4.95 -44.12 24.76
CA LEU A 110 3.61 -44.55 25.21
C LEU A 110 2.84 -45.36 24.15
N LEU A 111 3.25 -45.28 22.88
CA LEU A 111 2.70 -46.09 21.79
C LEU A 111 3.36 -47.48 21.67
N ASP A 112 4.49 -47.71 22.34
CA ASP A 112 5.18 -49.00 22.34
C ASP A 112 4.42 -50.00 23.23
N LYS A 113 4.18 -51.20 22.70
CA LYS A 113 3.39 -52.26 23.35
C LYS A 113 4.03 -52.82 24.64
N SER A 114 5.32 -52.56 24.85
CA SER A 114 6.14 -53.05 25.96
C SER A 114 6.06 -52.20 27.23
N ALA A 115 5.34 -51.08 27.22
CA ALA A 115 5.09 -50.29 28.43
C ALA A 115 3.96 -50.92 29.26
N ALA A 116 4.32 -51.54 30.39
CA ALA A 116 3.46 -52.39 31.22
C ALA A 116 2.26 -51.66 31.88
N ASP A 117 2.22 -50.33 31.88
CA ASP A 117 1.25 -49.53 32.64
C ASP A 117 0.15 -48.84 31.79
N ASN A 118 0.05 -49.14 30.49
CA ASN A 118 -0.86 -48.44 29.58
C ASN A 118 -2.13 -49.24 29.26
N THR A 119 -3.31 -48.73 29.67
CA THR A 119 -4.61 -49.24 29.24
C THR A 119 -4.80 -49.04 27.73
N ASP A 120 -5.57 -49.92 27.09
CA ASP A 120 -5.84 -49.82 25.64
C ASP A 120 -6.54 -48.52 25.24
N GLU A 121 -7.36 -47.95 26.12
CA GLU A 121 -8.02 -46.65 25.93
C GLU A 121 -7.01 -45.49 25.91
N THR A 122 -6.06 -45.46 26.85
CA THR A 122 -5.00 -44.45 26.87
C THR A 122 -4.14 -44.53 25.61
N ARG A 123 -3.82 -45.75 25.15
CA ARG A 123 -3.06 -45.96 23.92
C ARG A 123 -3.81 -45.48 22.68
N ALA A 124 -5.11 -45.76 22.59
CA ALA A 124 -5.96 -45.28 21.49
C ALA A 124 -6.02 -43.74 21.45
N TYR A 125 -6.20 -43.09 22.61
CA TYR A 125 -6.20 -41.64 22.72
C TYR A 125 -4.87 -41.01 22.30
N VAL A 126 -3.73 -41.52 22.81
CA VAL A 126 -2.40 -41.01 22.46
C VAL A 126 -2.13 -41.18 20.96
N LYS A 127 -2.57 -42.29 20.36
CA LYS A 127 -2.44 -42.53 18.91
C LYS A 127 -3.22 -41.51 18.08
N ASP A 128 -4.42 -41.13 18.50
CA ASP A 128 -5.23 -40.11 17.83
C ASP A 128 -4.58 -38.72 17.92
N LYS A 129 -4.10 -38.33 19.11
CA LYS A 129 -3.36 -37.08 19.31
C LYS A 129 -2.06 -37.04 18.53
N PHE A 130 -1.34 -38.15 18.45
CA PHE A 130 -0.13 -38.27 17.64
C PHE A 130 -0.42 -38.04 16.15
N ARG A 131 -1.49 -38.67 15.61
CA ARG A 131 -1.91 -38.47 14.22
C ARG A 131 -2.31 -37.02 13.95
N SER A 132 -3.05 -36.41 14.87
CA SER A 132 -3.46 -35.01 14.80
C SER A 132 -2.25 -34.07 14.78
N ALA A 133 -1.26 -34.31 15.64
CA ALA A 133 -0.02 -33.54 15.67
C ALA A 133 0.80 -33.70 14.38
N LEU A 134 0.94 -34.93 13.88
CA LEU A 134 1.64 -35.19 12.61
C LEU A 134 0.94 -34.51 11.43
N TRP A 135 -0.39 -34.54 11.41
CA TRP A 135 -1.18 -33.85 10.39
C TRP A 135 -0.98 -32.33 10.44
N LEU A 136 -0.93 -31.73 11.63
CA LEU A 136 -0.65 -30.31 11.81
C LEU A 136 0.74 -29.93 11.27
N ILE A 137 1.78 -30.70 11.64
CA ILE A 137 3.15 -30.48 11.16
C ILE A 137 3.20 -30.52 9.63
N LYS A 138 2.65 -31.58 9.02
CA LYS A 138 2.58 -31.72 7.56
C LYS A 138 1.79 -30.59 6.91
N SER A 139 0.71 -30.12 7.54
CA SER A 139 -0.10 -29.02 7.00
C SER A 139 0.65 -27.69 7.00
N VAL A 140 1.46 -27.43 8.03
CA VAL A 140 2.32 -26.23 8.08
C VAL A 140 3.43 -26.31 7.03
N GLU A 141 4.13 -27.44 6.92
CA GLU A 141 5.14 -27.65 5.88
C GLU A 141 4.55 -27.50 4.47
N GLN A 142 3.35 -28.05 4.24
CA GLN A 142 2.66 -27.93 2.95
C GLN A 142 2.30 -26.48 2.65
N ARG A 143 1.88 -25.70 3.66
CA ARG A 143 1.61 -24.27 3.50
C ARG A 143 2.87 -23.52 3.10
N GLN A 144 4.00 -23.77 3.76
CA GLN A 144 5.29 -23.15 3.42
C GLN A 144 5.72 -23.48 2.00
N LYS A 145 5.66 -24.76 1.61
CA LYS A 145 5.94 -25.19 0.23
C LYS A 145 5.05 -24.47 -0.78
N THR A 146 3.78 -24.27 -0.45
CA THR A 146 2.83 -23.55 -1.31
C THR A 146 3.20 -22.07 -1.43
N ILE A 147 3.52 -21.39 -0.32
CA ILE A 147 3.98 -19.99 -0.34
C ILE A 147 5.23 -19.84 -1.23
N HIS A 148 6.21 -20.73 -1.06
CA HIS A 148 7.43 -20.72 -1.86
C HIS A 148 7.16 -20.91 -3.36
N LYS A 149 6.30 -21.87 -3.72
CA LYS A 149 5.88 -22.08 -5.11
C LYS A 149 5.19 -20.85 -5.70
N VAL A 150 4.25 -20.26 -4.97
CA VAL A 150 3.53 -19.05 -5.40
C VAL A 150 4.52 -17.89 -5.58
N ALA A 151 5.46 -17.71 -4.66
CA ALA A 151 6.46 -16.65 -4.75
C ALA A 151 7.38 -16.81 -5.97
N ASN A 152 7.90 -18.02 -6.24
CA ASN A 152 8.70 -18.29 -7.44
C ASN A 152 7.90 -18.07 -8.73
N SER A 153 6.62 -18.46 -8.75
CA SER A 153 5.74 -18.21 -9.88
C SER A 153 5.59 -16.70 -10.14
N ILE A 154 5.30 -15.91 -9.09
CA ILE A 154 5.23 -14.43 -9.19
C ILE A 154 6.55 -13.86 -9.71
N ILE A 155 7.69 -14.29 -9.18
CA ILE A 155 9.02 -13.85 -9.63
C ILE A 155 9.20 -14.10 -11.13
N ASN A 156 8.82 -15.28 -11.62
CA ASN A 156 8.95 -15.63 -13.04
C ASN A 156 8.08 -14.76 -13.94
N PHE A 157 6.85 -14.45 -13.54
CA PHE A 157 5.98 -13.56 -14.30
C PHE A 157 6.41 -12.08 -14.22
N GLN A 158 7.10 -11.68 -13.16
CA GLN A 158 7.41 -10.29 -12.83
C GLN A 158 8.90 -9.96 -12.91
N ARG A 159 9.67 -10.67 -13.76
CA ARG A 159 11.12 -10.40 -13.91
C ARG A 159 11.42 -8.95 -14.29
N ASP A 160 10.72 -8.41 -15.27
CA ASP A 160 10.95 -7.02 -15.71
C ASP A 160 10.72 -6.00 -14.58
N PHE A 161 9.74 -6.26 -13.72
CA PHE A 161 9.49 -5.45 -12.52
C PHE A 161 10.66 -5.54 -11.54
N LEU A 162 11.20 -6.73 -11.32
CA LEU A 162 12.32 -6.91 -10.39
C LEU A 162 13.58 -6.17 -10.86
N ASP A 163 13.84 -6.17 -12.17
CA ASP A 163 15.00 -5.49 -12.76
C ASP A 163 14.79 -3.97 -12.92
N HIS A 164 13.62 -3.53 -13.40
CA HIS A 164 13.39 -2.16 -13.86
C HIS A 164 12.34 -1.38 -13.04
N GLY A 165 11.77 -1.98 -11.99
CA GLY A 165 10.84 -1.34 -11.06
C GLY A 165 9.37 -1.33 -11.49
N ILE A 166 8.56 -0.59 -10.72
CA ILE A 166 7.08 -0.57 -10.81
C ILE A 166 6.55 -0.24 -12.21
N GLU A 167 7.30 0.50 -13.03
CA GLU A 167 6.86 0.85 -14.38
C GLU A 167 6.73 -0.36 -15.30
N HIS A 168 7.52 -1.41 -15.05
CA HIS A 168 7.56 -2.64 -15.84
C HIS A 168 6.74 -3.78 -15.21
N LEU A 169 5.81 -3.44 -14.33
CA LEU A 169 4.92 -4.39 -13.70
C LEU A 169 3.92 -4.96 -14.71
N ARG A 170 4.01 -6.27 -14.95
CA ARG A 170 3.20 -6.98 -15.94
C ARG A 170 1.85 -7.39 -15.36
N PRO A 171 0.74 -7.27 -16.08
CA PRO A 171 -0.54 -7.82 -15.66
C PRO A 171 -0.44 -9.30 -15.32
N LEU A 172 -0.97 -9.66 -14.14
CA LEU A 172 -0.97 -11.04 -13.65
C LEU A 172 -2.28 -11.29 -12.92
N VAL A 173 -2.99 -12.36 -13.29
CA VAL A 173 -4.20 -12.79 -12.57
C VAL A 173 -3.91 -14.04 -11.74
N LEU A 174 -4.70 -14.25 -10.69
CA LEU A 174 -4.53 -15.40 -9.78
C LEU A 174 -4.57 -16.74 -10.53
N ARG A 175 -5.37 -16.82 -11.60
CA ARG A 175 -5.48 -18.00 -12.47
C ARG A 175 -4.16 -18.38 -13.13
N ASP A 176 -3.34 -17.41 -13.54
CA ASP A 176 -2.09 -17.68 -14.25
C ASP A 176 -1.10 -18.39 -13.31
N VAL A 177 -0.94 -17.86 -12.10
CA VAL A 177 -0.12 -18.48 -11.04
C VAL A 177 -0.70 -19.83 -10.62
N ALA A 178 -2.02 -19.93 -10.48
CA ALA A 178 -2.69 -21.18 -10.11
C ALA A 178 -2.43 -22.29 -11.13
N ASN A 179 -2.50 -21.97 -12.43
CA ASN A 179 -2.19 -22.90 -13.51
C ASN A 179 -0.71 -23.30 -13.51
N ASP A 180 0.20 -22.35 -13.35
CA ASP A 180 1.66 -22.58 -13.32
C ASP A 180 2.07 -23.55 -12.20
N ILE A 181 1.49 -23.40 -11.00
CA ILE A 181 1.83 -24.26 -9.85
C ILE A 181 0.92 -25.50 -9.70
N GLY A 182 -0.06 -25.68 -10.60
CA GLY A 182 -1.01 -26.79 -10.59
C GLY A 182 -1.96 -26.79 -9.39
N MET A 183 -2.43 -25.62 -8.96
CA MET A 183 -3.36 -25.46 -7.82
C MET A 183 -4.62 -24.70 -8.22
N HIS A 184 -5.61 -24.69 -7.32
CA HIS A 184 -6.84 -23.94 -7.52
C HIS A 184 -6.65 -22.46 -7.20
N GLU A 185 -7.32 -21.57 -7.94
CA GLU A 185 -7.23 -20.11 -7.77
C GLU A 185 -7.54 -19.66 -6.33
N SER A 186 -8.54 -20.29 -5.71
CA SER A 186 -8.93 -20.05 -4.31
C SER A 186 -7.81 -20.39 -3.32
N THR A 187 -6.97 -21.37 -3.62
CA THR A 187 -5.81 -21.71 -2.78
C THR A 187 -4.75 -20.63 -2.89
N VAL A 188 -4.42 -20.17 -4.10
CA VAL A 188 -3.46 -19.07 -4.31
C VAL A 188 -3.94 -17.81 -3.61
N SER A 189 -5.21 -17.42 -3.79
CA SER A 189 -5.82 -16.24 -3.16
C SER A 189 -5.70 -16.26 -1.63
N ARG A 190 -5.97 -17.40 -1.00
CA ARG A 190 -5.81 -17.57 0.46
C ARG A 190 -4.36 -17.51 0.90
N VAL A 191 -3.45 -18.05 0.09
CA VAL A 191 -2.03 -18.11 0.41
C VAL A 191 -1.40 -16.73 0.36
N VAL A 192 -1.71 -15.89 -0.62
CA VAL A 192 -1.08 -14.56 -0.81
C VAL A 192 -1.63 -13.45 0.09
N THR A 193 -2.79 -13.67 0.72
CA THR A 193 -3.43 -12.67 1.58
C THR A 193 -2.64 -12.47 2.87
N ASN A 194 -2.34 -11.22 3.24
CA ASN A 194 -1.52 -10.88 4.42
C ASN A 194 -0.15 -11.58 4.41
N LYS A 195 0.44 -11.73 3.24
CA LYS A 195 1.81 -12.21 3.04
C LYS A 195 2.61 -11.13 2.36
N TYR A 196 3.84 -10.92 2.80
CA TYR A 196 4.72 -9.90 2.27
C TYR A 196 5.97 -10.51 1.67
N MET A 197 6.43 -9.90 0.58
CA MET A 197 7.62 -10.28 -0.15
C MET A 197 8.57 -9.09 -0.23
N HIS A 198 9.80 -9.28 0.24
CA HIS A 198 10.87 -8.31 0.11
C HIS A 198 11.57 -8.51 -1.23
N THR A 199 11.51 -7.50 -2.09
CA THR A 199 12.11 -7.50 -3.43
C THR A 199 13.21 -6.45 -3.53
N PRO A 200 14.05 -6.47 -4.59
CA PRO A 200 14.99 -5.37 -4.85
C PRO A 200 14.34 -3.99 -4.95
N GLN A 201 13.05 -3.95 -5.31
CA GLN A 201 12.26 -2.72 -5.46
C GLN A 201 11.54 -2.30 -4.17
N GLY A 202 11.72 -3.04 -3.06
CA GLY A 202 11.09 -2.80 -1.77
C GLY A 202 10.20 -3.95 -1.30
N VAL A 203 9.50 -3.73 -0.18
CA VAL A 203 8.58 -4.70 0.44
C VAL A 203 7.16 -4.50 -0.09
N PHE A 204 6.59 -5.57 -0.64
CA PHE A 204 5.24 -5.56 -1.21
C PHE A 204 4.40 -6.68 -0.63
N GLU A 205 3.10 -6.45 -0.41
CA GLU A 205 2.17 -7.55 -0.18
C GLU A 205 2.13 -8.43 -1.44
N MET A 206 2.15 -9.76 -1.31
CA MET A 206 2.10 -10.66 -2.47
C MET A 206 0.86 -10.39 -3.34
N LYS A 207 -0.24 -9.98 -2.71
CA LYS A 207 -1.48 -9.59 -3.40
C LYS A 207 -1.30 -8.42 -4.38
N TYR A 208 -0.32 -7.54 -4.15
CA TYR A 208 -0.03 -6.37 -4.99
C TYR A 208 0.25 -6.73 -6.45
N PHE A 209 0.89 -7.87 -6.69
CA PHE A 209 1.25 -8.33 -8.03
C PHE A 209 0.05 -8.80 -8.85
N PHE A 210 -1.12 -9.00 -8.23
CA PHE A 210 -2.31 -9.46 -8.92
C PHE A 210 -3.21 -8.29 -9.31
N HIS A 211 -3.13 -7.88 -10.56
CA HIS A 211 -3.96 -6.79 -11.08
C HIS A 211 -4.33 -7.03 -12.54
N SER A 212 -5.50 -6.53 -12.90
CA SER A 212 -5.98 -6.55 -14.28
C SER A 212 -5.10 -5.67 -15.17
N GLY A 213 -4.81 -6.19 -16.36
CA GLY A 213 -4.17 -5.42 -17.43
C GLY A 213 -5.19 -4.58 -18.19
N ILE A 214 -4.72 -3.47 -18.75
CA ILE A 214 -5.45 -2.66 -19.73
C ILE A 214 -4.70 -2.78 -21.05
N SER A 215 -5.44 -3.04 -22.13
CA SER A 215 -4.87 -3.18 -23.47
C SER A 215 -4.19 -1.87 -23.91
N SER A 216 -2.93 -1.93 -24.32
CA SER A 216 -2.25 -0.85 -25.04
C SER A 216 -2.36 -1.06 -26.55
N SER A 217 -2.25 0.02 -27.32
CA SER A 217 -2.17 -0.04 -28.78
C SER A 217 -0.89 -0.73 -29.29
N TYR A 218 0.13 -0.88 -28.44
CA TYR A 218 1.39 -1.55 -28.77
C TYR A 218 1.39 -3.07 -28.49
N GLY A 219 0.24 -3.66 -28.18
CA GLY A 219 0.06 -5.11 -28.04
C GLY A 219 0.36 -5.65 -26.63
N GLU A 220 1.26 -5.03 -25.86
CA GLU A 220 1.49 -5.42 -24.46
C GLU A 220 0.44 -4.81 -23.52
N ALA A 221 -0.18 -5.65 -22.69
CA ALA A 221 -1.11 -5.19 -21.68
C ALA A 221 -0.35 -4.47 -20.55
N VAL A 222 -0.79 -3.27 -20.18
CA VAL A 222 -0.15 -2.46 -19.14
C VAL A 222 -0.94 -2.56 -17.84
N SER A 223 -0.25 -2.65 -16.71
CA SER A 223 -0.91 -2.72 -15.41
C SER A 223 -1.61 -1.41 -15.03
N SER A 224 -2.75 -1.52 -14.34
CA SER A 224 -3.41 -0.35 -13.75
C SER A 224 -2.53 0.42 -12.74
N VAL A 225 -1.56 -0.27 -12.13
CA VAL A 225 -0.60 0.31 -11.18
C VAL A 225 0.43 1.17 -11.92
N THR A 226 1.00 0.68 -13.02
CA THR A 226 1.89 1.45 -13.89
C THR A 226 1.19 2.72 -14.38
N ILE A 227 -0.07 2.61 -14.81
CA ILE A 227 -0.86 3.78 -15.26
C ILE A 227 -1.03 4.80 -14.13
N LYS A 228 -1.35 4.36 -12.92
CA LYS A 228 -1.46 5.24 -11.75
C LYS A 228 -0.14 5.96 -11.46
N GLN A 229 0.98 5.25 -11.49
CA GLN A 229 2.30 5.86 -11.31
C GLN A 229 2.63 6.85 -12.44
N ARG A 230 2.24 6.55 -13.68
CA ARG A 230 2.42 7.47 -14.81
C ARG A 230 1.61 8.75 -14.62
N ILE A 231 0.34 8.63 -14.22
CA ILE A 231 -0.51 9.78 -13.89
C ILE A 231 0.15 10.62 -12.79
N ARG A 232 0.66 9.97 -11.74
CA ARG A 232 1.37 10.64 -10.65
C ARG A 232 2.60 11.39 -11.16
N LYS A 233 3.47 10.77 -11.94
CA LYS A 233 4.65 11.42 -12.53
C LYS A 233 4.28 12.60 -13.44
N ILE A 234 3.22 12.49 -14.23
CA ILE A 234 2.73 13.59 -15.09
C ILE A 234 2.29 14.77 -14.24
N ILE A 235 1.59 14.51 -13.13
CA ILE A 235 1.10 15.56 -12.23
C ILE A 235 2.24 16.15 -11.39
N GLU A 236 3.21 15.35 -10.94
CA GLU A 236 4.37 15.83 -10.18
C GLU A 236 5.28 16.74 -11.01
N ASN A 237 5.34 16.54 -12.33
CA ASN A 237 6.10 17.37 -13.27
C ASN A 237 5.24 18.47 -13.92
N GLU A 238 4.01 18.70 -13.45
CA GLU A 238 3.15 19.75 -14.01
C GLU A 238 3.58 21.15 -13.55
N ASP A 239 3.29 22.17 -14.36
CA ASP A 239 3.42 23.56 -13.90
C ASP A 239 2.34 23.86 -12.84
N PRO A 240 2.71 24.16 -11.58
CA PRO A 240 1.75 24.44 -10.51
C PRO A 240 0.84 25.63 -10.79
N ARG A 241 1.27 26.58 -11.65
CA ARG A 241 0.46 27.74 -12.06
C ARG A 241 -0.59 27.37 -13.09
N LYS A 242 -0.37 26.29 -13.85
CA LYS A 242 -1.25 25.79 -14.90
C LYS A 242 -1.39 24.26 -14.81
N PRO A 243 -2.04 23.76 -13.75
CA PRO A 243 -2.19 22.33 -13.53
C PRO A 243 -2.95 21.66 -14.68
N LEU A 244 -2.56 20.44 -15.00
CA LEU A 244 -3.10 19.68 -16.12
C LEU A 244 -4.50 19.16 -15.77
N SER A 245 -5.46 19.40 -16.68
CA SER A 245 -6.80 18.82 -16.57
C SER A 245 -6.77 17.33 -16.91
N ASP A 246 -7.75 16.56 -16.39
CA ASP A 246 -7.86 15.13 -16.68
C ASP A 246 -7.91 14.86 -18.20
N SER A 247 -8.56 15.72 -18.99
CA SER A 247 -8.59 15.61 -20.45
C SER A 247 -7.21 15.79 -21.10
N LYS A 248 -6.36 16.65 -20.53
CA LYS A 248 -5.00 16.85 -21.03
C LYS A 248 -4.10 15.67 -20.68
N ILE A 249 -4.28 15.08 -19.50
CA ILE A 249 -3.60 13.84 -19.07
C ILE A 249 -3.98 12.69 -20.02
N VAL A 250 -5.26 12.53 -20.37
CA VAL A 250 -5.70 11.55 -21.40
C VAL A 250 -4.94 11.76 -22.71
N SER A 251 -4.83 13.01 -23.17
CA SER A 251 -4.14 13.32 -24.43
C SER A 251 -2.62 13.07 -24.39
N ILE A 252 -2.00 13.14 -23.21
CA ILE A 252 -0.59 12.78 -23.01
C ILE A 252 -0.45 11.27 -23.09
N LEU A 253 -1.23 10.53 -22.30
CA LEU A 253 -1.20 9.07 -22.26
C LEU A 253 -1.56 8.45 -23.62
N GLN A 254 -2.49 9.05 -24.38
CA GLN A 254 -2.84 8.58 -25.72
C GLN A 254 -1.69 8.71 -26.71
N ARG A 255 -0.85 9.75 -26.59
CA ARG A 255 0.38 9.88 -27.40
C ARG A 255 1.44 8.85 -27.02
N GLU A 256 1.39 8.35 -25.79
CA GLU A 256 2.20 7.23 -25.31
C GLU A 256 1.58 5.86 -25.64
N GLY A 257 0.48 5.81 -26.41
CA GLY A 257 -0.23 4.57 -26.81
C GLY A 257 -1.11 3.94 -25.73
N LEU A 258 -1.45 4.71 -24.70
CA LEU A 258 -2.37 4.31 -23.64
C LEU A 258 -3.74 4.96 -23.86
N VAL A 259 -4.71 4.17 -24.34
CA VAL A 259 -6.06 4.65 -24.62
C VAL A 259 -6.93 4.49 -23.37
N LEU A 260 -7.19 5.61 -22.69
CA LEU A 260 -7.97 5.64 -21.45
C LEU A 260 -9.06 6.70 -21.51
N ALA A 261 -10.23 6.39 -20.95
CA ALA A 261 -11.31 7.36 -20.81
C ALA A 261 -11.00 8.37 -19.70
N ARG A 262 -11.47 9.62 -19.86
CA ARG A 262 -11.34 10.67 -18.84
C ARG A 262 -11.85 10.25 -17.46
N ARG A 263 -12.98 9.52 -17.40
CA ARG A 263 -13.54 9.00 -16.14
C ARG A 263 -12.58 8.05 -15.42
N THR A 264 -11.79 7.27 -16.18
CA THR A 264 -10.78 6.36 -15.62
C THR A 264 -9.63 7.14 -14.98
N ILE A 265 -9.16 8.22 -15.62
CA ILE A 265 -8.14 9.10 -15.04
C ILE A 265 -8.63 9.74 -13.74
N ALA A 266 -9.87 10.26 -13.75
CA ALA A 266 -10.47 10.85 -12.55
C ALA A 266 -10.55 9.85 -11.39
N LYS A 267 -11.01 8.61 -11.66
CA LYS A 267 -11.04 7.52 -10.67
C LYS A 267 -9.65 7.21 -10.12
N TYR A 268 -8.65 7.05 -10.98
CA TYR A 268 -7.27 6.76 -10.54
C TYR A 268 -6.66 7.90 -9.74
N ARG A 269 -6.95 9.15 -10.10
CA ARG A 269 -6.53 10.33 -9.36
C ARG A 269 -7.13 10.35 -7.95
N GLU A 270 -8.41 10.01 -7.80
CA GLU A 270 -9.09 9.89 -6.51
C GLU A 270 -8.49 8.79 -5.64
N GLU A 271 -8.23 7.60 -6.22
CA GLU A 271 -7.56 6.50 -5.51
C GLU A 271 -6.14 6.88 -5.05
N LEU A 272 -5.43 7.71 -5.83
CA LEU A 272 -4.13 8.29 -5.46
C LEU A 272 -4.23 9.47 -4.50
N LYS A 273 -5.45 9.88 -4.10
CA LYS A 273 -5.73 11.05 -3.25
C LYS A 273 -5.17 12.37 -3.80
N ILE A 274 -5.04 12.47 -5.12
CA ILE A 274 -4.56 13.68 -5.79
C ILE A 274 -5.76 14.62 -6.02
N PRO A 275 -5.71 15.90 -5.63
CA PRO A 275 -6.82 16.83 -5.83
C PRO A 275 -7.05 17.20 -7.31
N THR A 276 -8.21 17.79 -7.61
CA THR A 276 -8.57 18.21 -8.97
C THR A 276 -7.66 19.34 -9.48
N SER A 277 -7.58 19.54 -10.79
CA SER A 277 -6.74 20.62 -11.37
C SER A 277 -7.05 21.99 -10.77
N ASN A 278 -8.32 22.31 -10.49
CA ASN A 278 -8.71 23.59 -9.88
C ASN A 278 -8.16 23.76 -8.46
N GLN A 279 -8.09 22.67 -7.70
CA GLN A 279 -7.57 22.65 -6.34
C GLN A 279 -6.04 22.57 -6.29
N ARG A 280 -5.39 22.10 -7.37
CA ARG A 280 -3.92 22.05 -7.50
C ARG A 280 -3.31 23.38 -7.96
N LYS A 281 -4.12 24.30 -8.47
CA LYS A 281 -3.64 25.56 -9.04
C LYS A 281 -3.08 26.45 -7.93
N VAL A 282 -1.77 26.67 -7.97
CA VAL A 282 -1.11 27.65 -7.10
C VAL A 282 -1.26 29.02 -7.77
N LEU A 283 -1.89 29.96 -7.06
CA LEU A 283 -2.14 31.31 -7.60
C LEU A 283 -0.94 32.27 -7.47
N TYR A 284 0.15 31.85 -6.83
CA TYR A 284 1.34 32.67 -6.58
C TYR A 284 2.61 31.83 -6.61
#